data_AF-A0A8T3ND37-F1
#
_entry.id   AF-A0A8T3ND37-F1
#
_cell.length_a   1.000
_cell.length_b   1.000
_cell.length_c   1.000
_cell.angle_alpha   90.00
_cell.angle_beta   90.00
_cell.angle_gamma   90.00
#
_symmetry.space_group_name_H-M   'P 1'
#
loop_
_entity.id
_entity.type
_entity.pdbx_description
1 polymer ?
#
loop_
_entity_poly.entity_id
_entity_poly.type
_entity_poly.pdbx_seq_one_letter_code
_entity_poly.pdbx_strand_id
1 'polypeptide(L)'
;MTASVRTFLEAEVKCFLCADVSGLIRVERGGQSPIATFKAVGSETEISVRTRTQLRCPRCNGPTFFDEWEQRREYAKLDFLEDRPRRGRPPKRLVEQRGVA
;
A
#
# COMPACT_ATOMS: atom_id res chain seq x y z
N MET A 1 -16.54 3.55 9.57
CA MET A 1 -15.40 2.88 8.95
C MET A 1 -14.53 3.95 8.35
N THR A 2 -13.35 4.19 8.93
CA THR A 2 -12.41 5.20 8.44
C THR A 2 -11.82 4.69 7.13
N ALA A 3 -12.10 5.40 6.03
CA ALA A 3 -11.37 5.22 4.78
C ALA A 3 -9.88 5.41 5.08
N SER A 4 -9.12 4.33 5.17
CA SER A 4 -7.70 4.41 5.50
C SER A 4 -6.95 4.78 4.22
N VAL A 5 -6.55 6.05 4.15
CA VAL A 5 -5.60 6.51 3.14
C VAL A 5 -4.24 5.92 3.52
N ARG A 6 -3.71 5.01 2.69
CA ARG A 6 -2.34 4.51 2.84
C ARG A 6 -1.41 5.40 2.04
N THR A 7 -0.34 5.85 2.67
CA THR A 7 0.68 6.64 1.99
C THR A 7 1.91 5.77 1.82
N PHE A 8 2.44 5.70 0.61
CA PHE A 8 3.66 4.98 0.27
C PHE A 8 4.71 5.96 -0.22
N LEU A 9 5.96 5.76 0.17
CA LEU A 9 7.11 6.33 -0.50
C LEU A 9 7.73 5.28 -1.40
N GLU A 10 7.85 5.58 -2.68
CA GLU A 10 8.42 4.72 -3.69
C GLU A 10 9.71 5.33 -4.21
N ALA A 11 10.72 4.51 -4.49
CA ALA A 11 11.92 4.93 -5.17
C ALA A 11 12.43 3.84 -6.11
N GLU A 12 13.03 4.27 -7.22
CA GLU A 12 13.78 3.37 -8.08
C GLU A 12 15.13 3.03 -7.44
N VAL A 13 15.49 1.74 -7.50
CA VAL A 13 16.78 1.23 -7.06
C VAL A 13 17.66 1.05 -8.28
N LYS A 14 18.68 1.89 -8.44
CA LYS A 14 19.62 1.85 -9.58
C LYS A 14 20.97 1.29 -9.15
N CYS A 15 21.65 0.60 -10.07
CA CYS A 15 23.00 0.08 -9.81
C CYS A 15 24.07 1.13 -10.14
N PHE A 16 25.08 1.27 -9.28
CA PHE A 16 26.22 2.15 -9.54
C PHE A 16 27.14 1.67 -10.67
N LEU A 17 27.19 0.36 -10.94
CA LEU A 17 28.13 -0.20 -11.94
C LEU A 17 27.54 -0.26 -13.34
N CYS A 18 26.35 -0.85 -13.49
CA CYS A 18 25.75 -1.04 -14.81
C CYS A 18 24.72 0.04 -15.17
N ALA A 19 24.48 1.02 -14.27
CA ALA A 19 23.45 2.06 -14.40
C ALA A 19 22.02 1.52 -14.60
N ASP A 20 21.81 0.21 -14.39
CA ASP A 20 20.54 -0.44 -14.66
C ASP A 20 19.60 -0.37 -13.46
N VAL A 21 18.31 -0.39 -13.75
CA VAL A 21 17.26 -0.40 -12.73
C VAL A 21 17.17 -1.80 -12.14
N SER A 22 17.56 -1.92 -10.88
CA SER A 22 17.59 -3.18 -10.15
C SER A 22 16.22 -3.54 -9.55
N GLY A 23 15.37 -2.54 -9.30
CA GLY A 23 14.03 -2.76 -8.76
C GLY A 23 13.35 -1.48 -8.27
N LEU A 24 12.22 -1.67 -7.60
CA LEU A 24 11.47 -0.63 -6.91
C LEU A 24 11.47 -0.92 -5.41
N ILE A 25 11.75 0.10 -4.60
CA ILE A 25 11.57 0.04 -3.15
C ILE A 25 10.33 0.84 -2.76
N ARG A 26 9.51 0.29 -1.88
CA ARG A 26 8.29 0.92 -1.36
C ARG A 26 8.34 0.93 0.16
N VAL A 27 7.97 2.03 0.79
CA VAL A 27 7.91 2.20 2.24
C VAL A 27 6.53 2.71 2.62
N GLU A 28 5.80 1.95 3.44
CA GLU A 28 4.51 2.40 3.96
C GLU A 28 4.68 3.43 5.08
N ARG A 29 4.11 4.62 4.89
CA ARG A 29 4.03 5.70 5.87
C ARG A 29 2.70 5.60 6.62
N GLY A 30 2.75 5.28 7.91
CA GLY A 30 1.57 5.28 8.79
C GLY A 30 1.45 4.07 9.73
N GLY A 31 2.21 3.00 9.50
CA GLY A 31 2.34 1.89 10.44
C GLY A 31 3.22 2.23 11.64
N GLN A 32 3.05 1.51 12.76
CA GLN A 32 3.90 1.64 13.96
C GLN A 32 5.39 1.34 13.68
N SER A 33 5.69 0.61 12.60
CA SER A 33 7.04 0.35 12.11
C SER A 33 7.05 0.45 10.58
N PRO A 34 7.78 1.42 9.98
CA PRO A 34 7.85 1.52 8.54
C PRO A 34 8.64 0.34 7.97
N ILE A 35 7.94 -0.60 7.34
CA ILE A 35 8.57 -1.73 6.64
C ILE A 35 8.83 -1.29 5.20
N ALA A 36 10.09 -1.35 4.79
CA ALA A 36 10.45 -1.19 3.38
C ALA A 36 10.33 -2.54 2.67
N THR A 37 9.64 -2.57 1.54
CA THR A 37 9.59 -3.72 0.63
C THR A 37 10.34 -3.40 -0.65
N PHE A 38 11.09 -4.37 -1.16
CA PHE A 38 11.81 -4.25 -2.42
C PHE A 38 11.31 -5.31 -3.39
N LYS A 39 11.05 -4.87 -4.62
CA LYS A 39 10.69 -5.72 -5.75
C LYS A 39 11.76 -5.59 -6.82
N ALA A 40 12.51 -6.68 -7.04
CA ALA A 40 13.52 -6.69 -8.09
C ALA A 40 12.88 -6.65 -9.49
N VAL A 41 13.55 -6.00 -10.45
CA VAL A 41 13.12 -6.02 -11.85
C VAL A 41 13.12 -7.47 -12.37
N GLY A 42 11.97 -7.90 -12.91
CA GLY A 42 11.77 -9.27 -13.40
C GLY A 42 11.40 -10.29 -12.31
N SER A 43 11.28 -9.89 -11.05
CA SER A 43 10.79 -10.74 -9.97
C SER A 43 9.35 -10.39 -9.60
N GLU A 44 8.52 -11.40 -9.34
CA GLU A 44 7.21 -11.22 -8.72
C GLU A 44 7.27 -11.17 -7.19
N THR A 45 8.37 -11.62 -6.59
CA THR A 45 8.52 -11.63 -5.14
C THR A 45 8.94 -10.26 -4.59
N GLU A 46 8.20 -9.81 -3.59
CA GLU A 46 8.56 -8.65 -2.77
C GLU A 46 9.26 -9.15 -1.50
N ILE A 47 10.42 -8.57 -1.19
CA ILE A 47 11.17 -8.89 0.01
C ILE A 47 11.17 -7.71 0.97
N SER A 48 11.03 -7.97 2.27
CA SER A 48 11.20 -6.93 3.29
C SER A 48 12.69 -6.60 3.45
N VAL A 49 13.03 -5.33 3.34
CA VAL A 49 14.41 -4.85 3.45
C VAL A 49 14.56 -4.01 4.71
N ARG A 50 15.52 -4.39 5.55
CA ARG A 50 15.86 -3.59 6.75
C ARG A 50 17.06 -2.70 6.52
N THR A 51 18.01 -3.16 5.69
CA THR A 51 19.28 -2.46 5.48
C THR A 51 19.60 -2.41 4.00
N ARG A 52 20.04 -1.25 3.51
CA ARG A 52 20.42 -1.03 2.10
C ARG A 52 21.50 -2.00 1.61
N THR A 53 22.37 -2.49 2.49
CA THR A 53 23.44 -3.43 2.13
C THR A 53 22.94 -4.78 1.61
N GLN A 54 21.68 -5.13 1.90
CA GLN A 54 21.02 -6.34 1.39
C GLN A 54 20.61 -6.20 -0.07
N LEU A 55 20.54 -4.97 -0.60
CA LEU A 55 20.20 -4.71 -1.99
C LEU A 55 21.44 -4.85 -2.86
N ARG A 56 21.31 -5.73 -3.87
CA ARG A 56 22.32 -5.98 -4.89
C ARG A 56 21.66 -6.00 -6.25
N CYS A 57 22.39 -5.55 -7.26
CA CYS A 57 21.88 -5.59 -8.62
C CYS A 57 21.69 -7.05 -9.07
N PRO A 58 20.51 -7.45 -9.57
CA PRO A 58 20.29 -8.82 -10.03
C PRO A 58 21.12 -9.18 -11.29
N ARG A 59 21.63 -8.18 -12.03
CA ARG A 59 22.44 -8.39 -13.24
C ARG A 59 23.93 -8.51 -12.96
N CYS A 60 24.51 -7.57 -12.21
CA CYS A 60 25.97 -7.50 -12.00
C CYS A 60 26.41 -7.68 -10.55
N ASN A 61 25.48 -7.90 -9.62
CA ASN A 61 25.72 -8.00 -8.18
C ASN A 61 26.40 -6.76 -7.55
N GLY A 62 26.34 -5.61 -8.23
CA GLY A 62 26.94 -4.36 -7.77
C GLY A 62 26.15 -3.68 -6.63
N PRO A 63 26.77 -2.73 -5.91
CA PRO A 63 26.08 -1.80 -5.03
C PRO A 63 24.99 -1.02 -5.77
N THR A 64 23.90 -0.76 -5.05
CA THR A 64 22.75 0.00 -5.52
C THR A 64 22.55 1.29 -4.73
N PHE A 65 21.87 2.25 -5.35
CA PHE A 65 21.39 3.48 -4.70
C PHE A 65 19.91 3.71 -4.99
N PHE A 66 19.33 4.58 -4.19
CA PHE A 66 17.98 5.08 -4.39
C PHE A 66 18.08 6.36 -5.18
N ASP A 67 17.32 6.45 -6.27
CA ASP A 67 17.34 7.61 -7.14
C ASP A 67 16.45 8.73 -6.58
N GLU A 68 15.24 8.89 -7.10
CA GLU A 68 14.27 9.84 -6.60
C GLU A 68 13.18 9.14 -5.78
N TRP A 69 12.74 9.79 -4.70
CA TRP A 69 11.65 9.32 -3.85
C TRP A 69 10.35 10.01 -4.23
N GLU A 70 9.39 9.24 -4.70
CA GLU A 70 8.04 9.69 -5.00
C GLU A 70 7.07 9.31 -3.87
N GLN A 71 6.14 10.22 -3.54
CA GLN A 71 5.07 9.93 -2.59
C GLN A 71 3.78 9.56 -3.31
N ARG A 72 3.36 8.30 -3.17
CA ARG A 72 2.04 7.84 -3.63
C ARG A 72 1.05 7.75 -2.46
N ARG A 73 -0.19 8.13 -2.72
CA ARG A 73 -1.31 7.92 -1.79
C ARG A 73 -2.28 6.95 -2.44
N GLU A 74 -2.51 5.82 -1.78
CA GLU A 74 -3.47 4.82 -2.21
C GLU A 74 -4.69 4.90 -1.29
N TYR A 75 -5.84 5.15 -1.88
CA TYR A 75 -7.12 5.14 -1.17
C TYR A 75 -7.57 3.69 -1.06
N ALA A 76 -7.83 3.21 0.16
CA ALA A 76 -8.45 1.89 0.34
C ALA A 76 -9.73 1.83 -0.52
N LYS A 77 -9.85 0.80 -1.36
CA LYS A 77 -11.05 0.59 -2.17
C LYS A 77 -12.23 0.46 -1.22
N LEU A 78 -13.15 1.42 -1.30
CA LEU A 78 -14.43 1.33 -0.62
C LEU A 78 -15.18 0.16 -1.25
N ASP A 79 -15.49 -0.85 -0.45
CA ASP A 79 -16.31 -1.96 -0.91
C ASP A 79 -17.78 -1.49 -0.93
N PHE A 80 -18.19 -0.93 -2.07
CA PHE A 80 -19.55 -0.38 -2.26
C PHE A 80 -20.66 -1.42 -2.03
N LEU A 81 -20.32 -2.71 -2.01
CA LEU A 81 -21.23 -3.83 -1.81
C LEU A 81 -21.63 -4.02 -0.34
N GLU A 82 -20.76 -3.64 0.61
CA GLU A 82 -21.07 -3.68 2.05
C GLU A 82 -21.76 -2.41 2.55
N ASP A 83 -21.64 -1.30 1.82
CA ASP A 83 -22.32 -0.03 2.14
C ASP A 83 -23.80 -0.06 1.69
N ARG A 84 -24.52 -1.10 2.13
CA ARG A 84 -25.96 -1.19 1.92
C ARG A 84 -26.61 -0.03 2.69
N PRO A 85 -27.54 0.71 2.07
CA PRO A 85 -28.28 1.73 2.79
C PRO A 85 -28.93 1.08 4.00
N ARG A 86 -28.49 1.51 5.20
CA ARG A 86 -29.10 1.05 6.44
C ARG A 86 -30.59 1.35 6.33
N ARG A 87 -31.44 0.37 6.63
CA ARG A 87 -32.88 0.62 6.71
C ARG A 87 -33.04 1.78 7.68
N GLY A 88 -33.44 2.94 7.15
CA GLY A 88 -33.66 4.14 7.94
C GLY A 88 -34.71 3.89 9.01
N ARG A 89 -35.03 4.93 9.77
CA ARG A 89 -36.13 4.86 10.73
C ARG A 89 -37.38 4.28 10.03
N PRO A 90 -37.96 3.17 10.54
CA PRO A 90 -39.17 2.62 9.97
C PRO A 90 -40.23 3.73 9.88
N PRO A 91 -41.03 3.77 8.79
CA PRO A 91 -42.07 4.77 8.66
C PRO A 91 -43.01 4.70 9.87
N LYS A 92 -43.43 5.86 10.40
CA LYS A 92 -44.19 5.99 11.66
C LYS A 92 -45.42 5.08 11.72
N ARG A 93 -46.10 4.89 10.58
CA ARG A 93 -47.26 3.99 10.43
C ARG A 93 -46.94 2.52 10.76
N LEU A 94 -45.72 2.06 10.48
CA LEU A 94 -45.27 0.69 10.74
C LEU A 94 -44.93 0.46 12.23
N VAL A 95 -44.60 1.54 12.95
CA VAL A 95 -44.36 1.51 14.40
C VAL A 95 -45.69 1.47 15.14
N GLU A 96 -46.68 2.24 14.69
CA GLU A 96 -48.04 2.27 15.26
C GLU A 96 -48.73 0.90 15.18
N GLN A 97 -48.53 0.14 14.10
CA GLN A 97 -49.07 -1.22 13.95
C GLN A 97 -48.41 -2.27 14.86
N ARG A 98 -47.18 -2.02 15.36
CA ARG A 98 -46.46 -2.94 16.26
C ARG A 98 -46.72 -2.69 17.74
N GLY A 99 -47.28 -1.54 18.09
CA GLY A 99 -47.70 -1.20 19.46
C GLY A 99 -49.12 -1.65 19.80
N VAL A 100 -49.82 -2.27 18.85
CA VAL A 100 -51.13 -2.90 19.04
C VAL A 100 -50.91 -4.41 19.08
N ALA A 101 -50.37 -4.89 20.19
CA ALA A 101 -50.33 -6.31 20.56
C ALA A 101 -50.69 -6.40 22.04
#